data_AF-A0A959RRR5-F1
#
_entry.id   AF-A0A959RRR5-F1
#
_cell.length_a   1.000
_cell.length_b   1.000
_cell.length_c   1.000
_cell.angle_alpha   90.00
_cell.angle_beta   90.00
_cell.angle_gamma   90.00
#
_symmetry.space_group_name_H-M   'P 1'
#
loop_
_entity.id
_entity.type
_entity.pdbx_description
1 polymer ?
#
loop_
_entity_poly.entity_id
_entity_poly.type
_entity_poly.pdbx_seq_one_letter_code
_entity_poly.pdbx_strand_id
1 'polypeptide(L)'
;GYLGKTNVDELLAVNLQYESGAVSQFSCNLLSKNENDFIIYGSKGYIRIHNMFWGATKATLYVDDKETTESQPFRASGFEYEIEEAMNCIQAGKLESSIMPLDQTLANMELMDKIRKEIGLKYSFE
;
A
#
# COMPACT_ATOMS: atom_id res chain seq x y z
N GLY A 1 3.83 -7.24 16.57
CA GLY A 1 4.87 -6.26 16.23
C GLY A 1 6.00 -6.31 17.24
N TYR A 2 7.15 -5.75 16.89
CA TYR A 2 8.29 -5.54 17.79
C TYR A 2 8.49 -4.04 17.96
N LEU A 3 8.41 -3.57 19.22
CA LEU A 3 8.62 -2.17 19.58
C LEU A 3 10.08 -1.95 19.95
N GLY A 4 10.68 -0.95 19.32
CA GLY A 4 12.06 -0.54 19.50
C GLY A 4 12.34 0.19 20.81
N LYS A 5 13.61 0.51 21.05
CA LYS A 5 14.04 1.27 22.26
C LYS A 5 13.48 2.68 22.31
N THR A 6 13.15 3.25 21.16
CA THR A 6 12.53 4.59 21.02
C THR A 6 11.00 4.55 21.10
N ASN A 7 10.40 3.39 21.42
CA ASN A 7 8.96 3.18 21.51
C ASN A 7 8.20 3.45 20.18
N VAL A 8 8.83 3.07 19.07
CA VAL A 8 8.19 2.97 17.75
C VAL A 8 8.18 1.51 17.32
N ASP A 9 7.26 1.10 16.45
CA ASP A 9 7.32 -0.22 15.83
C ASP A 9 8.49 -0.31 14.84
N GLU A 10 9.44 -1.21 15.12
CA GLU A 10 10.60 -1.44 14.26
C GLU A 10 10.37 -2.63 13.31
N LEU A 11 9.42 -3.51 13.63
CA LEU A 11 9.00 -4.63 12.79
C LEU A 11 7.53 -4.95 13.05
N LEU A 12 6.76 -5.09 11.98
CA LEU A 12 5.35 -5.39 12.00
C LEU A 12 5.03 -6.42 10.91
N ALA A 13 4.16 -7.36 11.23
CA ALA A 13 3.55 -8.28 10.30
C ALA A 13 2.04 -8.29 10.57
N VAL A 14 1.23 -8.18 9.52
CA VAL A 14 -0.21 -7.99 9.60
C VAL A 14 -0.89 -8.97 8.67
N ASN A 15 -1.97 -9.60 9.15
CA ASN A 15 -2.90 -10.39 8.36
C ASN A 15 -4.27 -9.74 8.42
N LEU A 16 -4.84 -9.43 7.26
CA LEU A 16 -6.18 -8.85 7.12
C LEU A 16 -7.09 -9.86 6.44
N GLN A 17 -8.26 -10.09 7.01
CA GLN A 17 -9.31 -10.91 6.40
C GLN A 17 -10.47 -10.01 5.98
N TYR A 18 -10.90 -10.15 4.73
CA TYR A 18 -11.99 -9.39 4.15
C TYR A 18 -13.26 -10.25 4.07
N GLU A 19 -14.43 -9.61 4.08
CA GLU A 19 -15.73 -10.29 4.01
C GLU A 19 -15.91 -11.13 2.74
N SER A 20 -15.23 -10.74 1.65
CA SER A 20 -15.17 -11.50 0.40
C SER A 20 -14.48 -12.87 0.52
N GLY A 21 -13.82 -13.14 1.65
CA GLY A 21 -12.94 -14.28 1.86
C GLY A 21 -11.50 -14.04 1.40
N ALA A 22 -11.20 -12.88 0.81
CA ALA A 22 -9.83 -12.50 0.48
C ALA A 22 -9.00 -12.29 1.76
N VAL A 23 -7.71 -12.59 1.66
CA VAL A 23 -6.73 -12.37 2.74
C VAL A 23 -5.59 -11.52 2.19
N SER A 24 -5.21 -10.49 2.92
CA SER A 24 -4.01 -9.70 2.66
C SER A 24 -3.00 -9.94 3.78
N GLN A 25 -1.72 -10.08 3.41
CA GLN A 25 -0.63 -10.21 4.37
C GLN A 25 0.48 -9.25 3.97
N PHE A 26 0.99 -8.50 4.94
CA PHE A 26 2.14 -7.64 4.69
C PHE A 26 3.05 -7.57 5.92
N SER A 27 4.30 -7.18 5.68
CA SER A 27 5.25 -6.82 6.72
C SER A 27 5.93 -5.51 6.39
N CYS A 28 6.12 -4.65 7.38
CA CYS A 28 6.97 -3.47 7.28
C CYS A 28 7.96 -3.48 8.45
N ASN A 29 9.19 -3.01 8.20
CA ASN A 29 10.23 -3.00 9.22
C ASN A 29 11.34 -2.01 8.91
N LEU A 30 12.04 -1.59 9.96
CA LEU A 30 13.24 -0.74 9.93
C LEU A 30 14.54 -1.54 10.08
N LEU A 31 14.43 -2.85 10.34
CA LEU A 31 15.55 -3.71 10.74
C LEU A 31 16.26 -4.41 9.58
N SER A 32 15.58 -4.53 8.44
CA SER A 32 16.05 -5.32 7.30
C SER A 32 15.50 -4.79 5.99
N LYS A 33 16.25 -5.00 4.91
CA LYS A 33 15.81 -4.70 3.56
C LYS A 33 15.02 -5.87 3.01
N ASN A 34 13.76 -5.64 2.67
CA ASN A 34 12.91 -6.61 1.99
C ASN A 34 12.92 -6.41 0.47
N GLU A 35 12.43 -7.40 -0.26
CA GLU A 35 12.22 -7.31 -1.71
C GLU A 35 11.21 -6.20 -2.07
N ASN A 36 10.29 -5.83 -1.18
CA ASN A 36 9.32 -4.75 -1.38
C ASN A 36 8.53 -4.90 -2.69
N ASP A 37 8.11 -6.13 -2.97
CA ASP A 37 7.13 -6.44 -4.00
C ASP A 37 5.72 -6.45 -3.41
N PHE A 38 4.73 -6.22 -4.28
CA PHE A 38 3.33 -6.46 -3.96
C PHE A 38 2.74 -7.48 -4.94
N ILE A 39 2.16 -8.56 -4.42
CA ILE A 39 1.65 -9.67 -5.22
C ILE A 39 0.16 -9.85 -4.99
N ILE A 40 -0.59 -9.90 -6.09
CA ILE A 40 -2.04 -10.16 -6.09
C ILE A 40 -2.26 -11.55 -6.67
N TYR A 41 -2.74 -12.48 -5.84
CA TYR A 41 -3.02 -13.85 -6.25
C TYR A 41 -4.48 -14.02 -6.68
N GLY A 42 -4.68 -14.78 -7.75
CA GLY A 42 -5.98 -15.23 -8.23
C GLY A 42 -5.97 -16.73 -8.53
N SER A 43 -7.13 -17.27 -8.92
CA SER A 43 -7.30 -18.71 -9.17
C SER A 43 -6.55 -19.24 -10.40
N LYS A 44 -6.10 -18.36 -11.30
CA LYS A 44 -5.42 -18.71 -12.55
C LYS A 44 -3.94 -18.29 -12.59
N GLY A 45 -3.44 -17.66 -11.53
CA GLY A 45 -2.13 -17.02 -11.56
C GLY A 45 -2.04 -15.82 -10.63
N TYR A 46 -1.06 -14.95 -10.86
CA TYR A 46 -0.84 -13.78 -10.01
C TYR A 46 -0.24 -12.60 -10.78
N ILE A 47 -0.43 -11.41 -10.24
CA ILE A 47 0.22 -10.18 -10.69
C ILE A 47 1.30 -9.83 -9.66
N ARG A 48 2.54 -9.62 -10.12
CA ARG A 48 3.66 -9.11 -9.30
C ARG A 48 3.94 -7.67 -9.68
N ILE A 49 3.80 -6.77 -8.72
CA ILE A 49 4.32 -5.41 -8.78
C ILE A 49 5.72 -5.47 -8.14
N HIS A 50 6.74 -5.15 -8.93
CA HIS A 50 8.15 -5.34 -8.54
C HIS A 50 8.62 -4.30 -7.51
N ASN A 51 9.83 -4.55 -6.98
CA ASN A 51 10.55 -3.79 -5.96
C ASN A 51 10.25 -2.28 -5.96
N MET A 52 10.11 -1.74 -4.75
CA MET A 52 9.60 -0.39 -4.51
C MET A 52 8.17 -0.24 -5.05
N PHE A 53 7.29 -1.20 -4.71
CA PHE A 53 5.93 -1.24 -5.24
C PHE A 53 5.12 0.05 -5.04
N TRP A 54 5.44 0.86 -4.02
CA TRP A 54 4.82 2.17 -3.75
C TRP A 54 5.16 3.25 -4.79
N GLY A 55 6.16 2.99 -5.64
CA GLY A 55 6.53 3.80 -6.80
C GLY A 55 6.78 2.89 -8.01
N ALA A 56 5.90 1.92 -8.22
CA ALA A 56 6.09 0.90 -9.25
C ALA A 56 6.08 1.48 -10.67
N THR A 57 7.04 1.04 -11.47
CA THR A 57 7.11 1.31 -12.92
C THR A 57 7.01 0.03 -13.75
N LYS A 58 6.80 -1.11 -13.10
CA LYS A 58 6.78 -2.43 -13.72
C LYS A 58 5.84 -3.37 -12.98
N ALA A 59 4.99 -4.05 -13.74
CA ALA A 59 4.17 -5.14 -13.25
C ALA A 59 4.27 -6.34 -14.20
N THR A 60 4.16 -7.54 -13.65
CA THR A 60 4.22 -8.78 -14.42
C THR A 60 3.05 -9.68 -14.06
N LEU A 61 2.32 -10.11 -15.09
CA LEU A 61 1.25 -11.10 -15.01
C LEU A 61 1.81 -12.49 -15.28
N TYR A 62 1.50 -13.44 -14.41
CA TYR A 62 1.84 -14.85 -14.54
C TYR A 62 0.56 -15.68 -14.63
N VAL A 63 0.29 -16.33 -15.78
CA VAL A 63 -0.90 -17.16 -16.03
C VAL A 63 -0.54 -18.30 -16.98
N ASP A 64 -0.96 -19.53 -16.67
CA ASP A 64 -0.76 -20.72 -17.53
C ASP A 64 0.69 -20.89 -18.03
N ASP A 65 1.68 -20.78 -17.12
CA ASP A 65 3.13 -20.81 -17.39
C ASP A 65 3.64 -19.71 -18.35
N LYS A 66 2.81 -18.71 -18.66
CA LYS A 66 3.19 -17.53 -19.44
C LYS A 66 3.41 -16.33 -18.54
N GLU A 67 4.41 -15.55 -18.91
CA GLU A 67 4.73 -14.27 -18.28
C GLU A 67 4.44 -13.14 -19.28
N THR A 68 3.72 -12.10 -18.85
CA THR A 68 3.56 -10.85 -19.59
C THR A 68 3.96 -9.69 -18.69
N THR A 69 4.92 -8.88 -19.12
CA THR A 69 5.45 -7.76 -18.34
C THR A 69 5.07 -6.44 -19.00
N GLU A 70 4.48 -5.55 -18.21
CA GLU A 70 4.22 -4.16 -18.58
C GLU A 70 5.19 -3.24 -17.83
N SER A 71 5.77 -2.28 -18.56
CA SER A 71 6.66 -1.27 -17.98
C SER A 71 6.14 0.12 -18.32
N GLN A 72 5.96 0.95 -17.30
CA GLN A 72 5.53 2.33 -17.41
C GLN A 72 6.45 3.22 -16.57
N PRO A 73 7.51 3.79 -17.17
CA PRO A 73 8.36 4.75 -16.46
C PRO A 73 7.58 6.03 -16.14
N PHE A 74 8.02 6.72 -15.09
CA PHE A 74 7.47 8.03 -14.74
C PHE A 74 7.77 9.07 -15.83
N ARG A 75 6.87 10.04 -15.98
CA ARG A 75 7.10 11.19 -16.87
C ARG A 75 8.09 12.17 -16.24
N ALA A 76 8.08 12.26 -14.92
CA ALA A 76 8.98 13.08 -14.14
C ALA A 76 9.44 12.36 -12.86
N SER A 77 8.83 12.65 -11.71
CA SER A 77 9.28 12.17 -10.40
C SER A 77 8.44 11.02 -9.83
N GLY A 78 7.31 10.69 -10.46
CA GLY A 78 6.27 9.81 -9.94
C GLY A 78 5.16 10.56 -9.20
N PHE A 79 5.41 11.80 -8.76
CA PHE A 79 4.40 12.64 -8.10
C PHE A 79 3.53 13.42 -9.08
N GLU A 80 3.91 13.51 -10.36
CA GLU A 80 3.13 14.26 -11.35
C GLU A 80 1.68 13.77 -11.47
N TYR A 81 1.42 12.48 -11.20
CA TYR A 81 0.08 11.91 -11.32
C TYR A 81 -0.86 12.38 -10.21
N GLU A 82 -0.39 12.41 -8.96
CA GLU A 82 -1.18 12.93 -7.84
C GLU A 82 -1.32 14.46 -7.90
N ILE A 83 -0.29 15.16 -8.39
CA ILE A 83 -0.36 16.61 -8.64
C ILE A 83 -1.42 16.91 -9.71
N GLU A 84 -1.43 16.18 -10.82
CA GLU A 84 -2.45 16.34 -11.87
C GLU A 84 -3.86 16.05 -11.35
N GLU A 85 -4.07 14.99 -10.57
CA GLU A 85 -5.38 14.69 -9.99
C GLU A 85 -5.85 15.77 -9.01
N ALA A 86 -4.96 16.27 -8.15
CA ALA A 86 -5.29 17.37 -7.24
C ALA A 86 -5.66 18.65 -8.02
N MET A 87 -4.89 19.00 -9.06
CA MET A 87 -5.18 20.13 -9.92
C MET A 87 -6.51 19.97 -10.66
N ASN A 88 -6.81 18.76 -11.15
CA ASN A 88 -8.08 18.45 -11.82
C ASN A 88 -9.27 18.61 -10.86
N CYS A 89 -9.15 18.14 -9.62
CA CYS A 89 -10.18 18.30 -8.60
C CYS A 89 -10.46 19.77 -8.30
N ILE A 90 -9.40 20.57 -8.08
CA ILE A 90 -9.51 22.01 -7.81
C ILE A 90 -10.19 22.72 -8.98
N GLN A 91 -9.75 22.45 -10.22
CA GLN A 91 -10.33 23.08 -11.42
C GLN A 91 -11.79 22.71 -11.63
N ALA A 92 -12.18 21.48 -11.28
CA ALA A 92 -13.55 21.00 -11.35
C ALA A 92 -14.43 21.41 -10.15
N GLY A 93 -13.88 22.16 -9.18
CA GLY A 93 -14.61 22.55 -7.96
C GLY A 93 -14.98 21.37 -7.05
N LYS A 94 -14.27 20.24 -7.17
CA LYS A 94 -14.46 19.07 -6.30
C LYS A 94 -13.74 19.30 -4.97
N LEU A 95 -14.33 18.77 -3.90
CA LEU A 95 -13.75 18.81 -2.55
C LEU A 95 -12.85 17.62 -2.25
N GLU A 96 -12.90 16.58 -3.08
CA GLU A 96 -12.11 15.36 -2.93
C GLU A 96 -11.88 14.68 -4.28
N SER A 97 -10.90 13.76 -4.32
CA SER A 97 -10.63 12.91 -5.48
C SER A 97 -11.63 11.75 -5.52
N SER A 98 -12.12 11.42 -6.71
CA SER A 98 -12.90 10.18 -6.91
C SER A 98 -12.02 8.92 -6.93
N ILE A 99 -10.71 9.07 -7.12
CA ILE A 99 -9.73 7.98 -7.08
C ILE A 99 -9.33 7.71 -5.62
N MET A 100 -9.14 8.77 -4.83
CA MET A 100 -8.93 8.70 -3.38
C MET A 100 -9.93 9.57 -2.60
N PRO A 101 -11.14 9.06 -2.33
CA PRO A 101 -12.12 9.74 -1.49
C PRO A 101 -11.64 9.90 -0.05
N LEU A 102 -12.18 10.90 0.66
CA LEU A 102 -11.84 11.18 2.05
C LEU A 102 -12.17 9.98 2.96
N ASP A 103 -13.28 9.29 2.71
CA ASP A 103 -13.68 8.11 3.46
C ASP A 103 -12.65 6.97 3.35
N GLN A 104 -11.97 6.84 2.21
CA GLN A 104 -10.89 5.85 2.06
C GLN A 104 -9.66 6.24 2.90
N THR A 105 -9.37 7.53 3.01
CA THR A 105 -8.31 8.03 3.89
C THR A 105 -8.64 7.72 5.35
N LEU A 106 -9.88 7.99 5.79
CA LEU A 106 -10.33 7.68 7.14
C LEU A 106 -10.28 6.18 7.43
N ALA A 107 -10.76 5.33 6.51
CA ALA A 107 -10.70 3.88 6.66
C ALA A 107 -9.25 3.36 6.82
N ASN A 108 -8.29 3.94 6.08
CA ASN A 108 -6.87 3.60 6.22
C ASN A 108 -6.33 4.03 7.60
N MET A 109 -6.66 5.23 8.07
CA MET A 109 -6.25 5.71 9.39
C MET A 109 -6.82 4.84 10.51
N GLU A 110 -8.10 4.49 10.45
CA GLU A 110 -8.74 3.59 11.42
C GLU A 110 -8.09 2.20 11.43
N LEU A 111 -7.69 1.68 10.26
CA LEU A 111 -6.97 0.42 10.16
C LEU A 111 -5.59 0.51 10.83
N MET A 112 -4.84 1.59 10.57
CA MET A 112 -3.54 1.83 11.21
C MET A 112 -3.69 1.92 12.73
N ASP A 113 -4.72 2.61 13.23
CA ASP A 113 -4.99 2.71 14.67
C ASP A 113 -5.32 1.36 15.31
N LYS A 114 -6.12 0.53 14.63
CA LYS A 114 -6.41 -0.85 15.07
C LYS A 114 -5.12 -1.68 15.16
N ILE A 115 -4.28 -1.61 14.13
CA ILE A 115 -3.01 -2.33 14.13
C ILE A 115 -2.09 -1.87 15.28
N ARG A 116 -1.95 -0.55 15.48
CA ARG A 116 -1.16 0.02 16.60
C ARG A 116 -1.69 -0.46 17.95
N LYS A 117 -3.01 -0.45 18.14
CA LYS A 117 -3.65 -0.94 19.35
C LYS A 117 -3.37 -2.42 19.61
N GLU A 118 -3.42 -3.28 18.58
CA GLU A 118 -3.15 -4.71 18.70
C GLU A 118 -1.70 -5.01 19.11
N ILE A 119 -0.74 -4.19 18.67
CA ILE A 119 0.67 -4.34 19.05
C ILE A 119 1.04 -3.58 20.33
N GLY A 120 0.07 -2.93 20.98
CA GLY A 120 0.30 -2.14 22.20
C GLY A 120 1.10 -0.86 21.98
N LEU A 121 1.18 -0.34 20.74
CA LEU A 121 1.83 0.92 20.44
C LEU A 121 0.89 2.08 20.76
N LYS A 122 1.30 2.95 21.68
CA LYS A 122 0.59 4.18 22.05
C LYS A 122 1.53 5.38 21.98
N TYR A 123 1.08 6.46 21.34
CA TYR A 123 1.80 7.73 21.33
C TYR A 123 1.44 8.60 22.53
N SER A 124 2.31 9.55 22.89
CA SER A 124 2.16 10.38 24.08
C SER A 124 0.96 11.34 24.04
N PHE A 125 0.39 11.60 22.87
CA PHE A 125 -0.74 12.52 22.68
C PHE A 125 -2.11 11.81 22.70
N GLU A 126 -2.14 10.48 22.77
CA GLU A 126 -3.35 9.65 22.89
C GLU A 126 -3.69 9.36 24.36
#